data_AF-A0A662KCC8-F1
#
_entry.id   AF-A0A662KCC8-F1
#
_cell.length_a   1.000
_cell.length_b   1.000
_cell.length_c   1.000
_cell.angle_alpha   90.00
_cell.angle_beta   90.00
_cell.angle_gamma   90.00
#
_symmetry.space_group_name_H-M   'P 1'
#
loop_
_entity.id
_entity.type
_entity.pdbx_description
1 polymer ?
#
loop_
_entity_poly.entity_id
_entity_poly.type
_entity_poly.pdbx_seq_one_letter_code
_entity_poly.pdbx_strand_id
1 'polypeptide(L)'
;LLVSILFLIFIVLELIFYFHYSSVKNKIVELEKPKPEFINGKRVHVYTYPEGVEGGIFSKTYVGIDEHNVLRLRTLMVPPDELWSQKTSEQNTQDIEPSQGQSSKEEEEKK
;
A
#
# COMPACT_ATOMS: atom_id res chain seq x y z
N LEU A 1 -19.90 -28.15 43.12
CA LEU A 1 -18.59 -28.55 42.58
C LEU A 1 -18.49 -28.36 41.07
N LEU A 2 -19.32 -29.00 40.24
CA LEU A 2 -19.29 -28.82 38.77
C LEU A 2 -19.39 -27.36 38.30
N VAL A 3 -20.30 -26.58 38.88
CA VAL A 3 -20.45 -25.14 38.56
C VAL A 3 -19.19 -24.34 38.91
N SER A 4 -18.54 -24.68 40.03
CA SER A 4 -17.28 -24.04 40.45
C SER A 4 -16.13 -24.39 39.51
N ILE A 5 -16.10 -25.63 38.99
CA ILE A 5 -15.10 -26.08 38.02
C ILE A 5 -15.28 -25.36 36.68
N LEU A 6 -16.53 -25.22 36.22
CA LEU A 6 -16.85 -24.45 35.00
C LEU A 6 -16.43 -22.99 35.12
N PHE A 7 -16.66 -22.36 36.28
CA PHE A 7 -16.24 -20.99 36.52
C PHE A 7 -14.72 -20.84 36.49
N LEU A 8 -13.98 -21.81 37.05
CA LEU A 8 -12.53 -21.80 37.05
C LEU A 8 -11.96 -21.91 35.63
N ILE A 9 -12.54 -22.79 34.80
CA ILE A 9 -12.17 -22.95 33.39
C ILE A 9 -12.41 -21.63 32.62
N PHE A 10 -13.53 -20.97 32.87
CA PHE A 10 -13.87 -19.71 32.20
C PHE A 10 -12.85 -18.60 32.54
N ILE A 11 -12.49 -18.46 33.81
CA ILE A 11 -11.48 -17.49 34.26
C ILE A 11 -10.12 -17.76 33.59
N VAL A 12 -9.71 -19.03 33.50
CA VAL A 12 -8.44 -19.41 32.85
C VAL A 12 -8.45 -19.07 31.36
N LEU A 13 -9.56 -19.37 30.66
CA LEU A 13 -9.74 -18.99 29.26
C LEU A 13 -9.64 -17.47 29.07
N GLU A 14 -10.34 -16.70 29.90
CA GLU A 14 -10.33 -15.25 29.83
C GLU A 14 -8.93 -14.66 30.04
N LEU A 15 -8.14 -15.22 30.98
CA LEU A 15 -6.73 -14.85 31.15
C LEU A 15 -5.89 -15.16 29.91
N ILE A 16 -6.06 -16.33 29.29
CA ILE A 16 -5.32 -16.72 28.09
C ILE A 16 -5.65 -15.77 26.93
N PHE A 17 -6.94 -15.47 26.73
CA PHE A 17 -7.39 -14.52 25.70
C PHE A 17 -6.84 -13.12 25.96
N TYR A 18 -6.90 -12.65 27.20
CA TYR A 18 -6.38 -11.34 27.59
C TYR A 18 -4.86 -11.26 27.35
N PHE A 19 -4.11 -12.29 27.75
CA PHE A 19 -2.67 -12.33 27.57
C PHE A 19 -2.28 -12.40 26.08
N HIS A 20 -2.97 -13.24 25.30
CA HIS A 20 -2.76 -13.33 23.85
C HIS A 20 -3.04 -11.99 23.17
N TYR A 21 -4.21 -11.38 23.44
CA TYR A 21 -4.56 -10.06 22.93
C TYR A 21 -3.54 -8.99 23.36
N SER A 22 -3.11 -9.02 24.62
CA SER A 22 -2.13 -8.07 25.15
C SER A 22 -0.73 -8.26 24.57
N SER A 23 -0.33 -9.48 24.26
CA SER A 23 0.97 -9.78 23.64
C SER A 23 0.97 -9.36 22.16
N VAL A 24 -0.13 -9.61 21.45
CA VAL A 24 -0.29 -9.26 20.04
C VAL A 24 -0.41 -7.75 19.84
N LYS A 25 -1.21 -7.04 20.65
CA LYS A 25 -1.35 -5.57 20.53
C LYS A 25 -0.01 -4.83 20.71
N ASN A 26 0.83 -5.31 21.63
CA ASN A 26 2.14 -4.70 21.87
C ASN A 26 3.08 -4.88 20.66
N LYS A 27 2.99 -6.03 19.96
CA LYS A 27 3.75 -6.27 18.72
C LYS A 27 3.22 -5.41 17.57
N ILE A 28 1.90 -5.23 17.45
CA ILE A 28 1.30 -4.40 16.39
C ILE A 28 1.74 -2.92 16.55
N VAL A 29 1.76 -2.39 17.77
CA VAL A 29 2.19 -1.01 18.05
C VAL A 29 3.69 -0.80 17.81
N GLU A 30 4.53 -1.83 18.02
CA GLU A 30 5.96 -1.77 17.65
C GLU A 30 6.19 -1.88 16.13
N LEU A 31 5.32 -2.57 15.40
CA LEU A 31 5.36 -2.71 13.94
C LEU A 31 4.83 -1.46 13.21
N GLU A 32 3.92 -0.70 13.82
CA GLU A 32 3.40 0.56 13.27
C GLU A 32 4.45 1.68 13.23
N LYS A 33 5.52 1.60 14.03
CA LYS A 33 6.62 2.56 13.91
C LYS A 33 7.50 2.11 12.76
N PRO A 34 7.50 2.82 11.60
CA PRO A 34 8.35 2.43 10.50
C PRO A 34 9.79 2.41 10.99
N LYS A 35 10.50 1.30 10.72
CA LYS A 35 11.95 1.23 10.99
C LYS A 35 12.60 2.45 10.33
N PRO A 36 13.46 3.20 11.04
CA PRO A 36 14.08 4.39 10.47
C PRO A 36 14.89 3.98 9.24
N GLU A 37 14.46 4.47 8.07
CA GLU A 37 15.18 4.30 6.82
C GLU A 37 16.37 5.28 6.80
N PHE A 38 17.49 4.85 6.23
CA PHE A 38 18.65 5.70 6.01
C PHE A 38 18.95 5.79 4.52
N ILE A 39 19.09 7.01 4.00
CA ILE A 39 19.52 7.27 2.62
C ILE A 39 20.82 8.06 2.69
N ASN A 40 21.88 7.55 2.07
CA ASN A 40 23.23 8.15 2.08
C ASN A 40 23.72 8.49 3.51
N GLY A 41 23.46 7.62 4.48
CA GLY A 41 23.82 7.81 5.88
C GLY A 41 22.95 8.81 6.65
N LYS A 42 21.97 9.45 6.01
CA LYS A 42 21.03 10.38 6.65
C LYS A 42 19.74 9.66 7.06
N ARG A 43 19.24 9.96 8.26
CA ARG A 43 17.96 9.48 8.79
C ARG A 43 16.80 10.06 7.98
N VAL A 44 15.91 9.20 7.50
CA VAL A 44 14.74 9.60 6.72
C VAL A 44 13.52 9.66 7.62
N HIS A 45 12.89 10.82 7.67
CA HIS A 45 11.58 11.03 8.29
C HIS A 45 10.52 10.93 7.20
N VAL A 46 9.49 10.12 7.38
CA VAL A 46 8.42 9.95 6.39
C VAL A 46 7.18 10.67 6.87
N TYR A 47 6.67 11.60 6.06
CA TYR A 47 5.39 12.25 6.30
C TYR A 47 4.47 11.96 5.10
N THR A 48 3.28 11.44 5.36
CA THR A 48 2.30 11.06 4.32
C THR A 48 1.05 11.92 4.47
N TYR A 49 0.61 12.55 3.38
CA TYR A 49 -0.58 13.38 3.34
C TYR A 49 -1.48 12.99 2.14
N PRO A 50 -2.80 12.85 2.34
CA PRO A 50 -3.51 12.88 3.62
C PRO A 50 -3.24 11.62 4.47
N GLU A 51 -3.42 11.75 5.78
CA GLU A 51 -3.21 10.65 6.74
C GLU A 51 -4.33 9.59 6.60
N GLY A 52 -3.99 8.32 6.81
CA GLY A 52 -4.96 7.21 6.84
C GLY A 52 -5.45 6.70 5.48
N VAL A 53 -4.87 7.17 4.36
CA VAL A 53 -5.20 6.65 3.03
C VAL A 53 -4.20 5.58 2.60
N GLU A 54 -4.70 4.39 2.31
CA GLU A 54 -3.91 3.26 1.79
C GLU A 54 -4.30 2.93 0.35
N GLY A 55 -3.40 2.27 -0.39
CA GLY A 55 -3.71 1.76 -1.74
C GLY A 55 -3.77 2.80 -2.86
N GLY A 56 -3.50 4.08 -2.59
CA GLY A 56 -3.36 5.15 -3.60
C GLY A 56 -1.94 5.26 -4.17
N ILE A 57 -1.78 6.03 -5.26
CA ILE A 57 -0.46 6.40 -5.78
C ILE A 57 -0.01 7.70 -5.13
N PHE A 58 1.18 7.67 -4.52
CA PHE A 58 1.78 8.82 -3.85
C PHE A 58 3.02 9.30 -4.60
N SER A 59 3.15 10.62 -4.76
CA SER A 59 4.43 11.24 -5.13
C SER A 59 5.41 11.12 -3.95
N LYS A 60 6.71 11.08 -4.25
CA LYS A 60 7.76 11.07 -3.23
C LYS A 60 8.68 12.25 -3.47
N THR A 61 8.65 13.22 -2.56
CA THR A 61 9.55 14.38 -2.57
C THR A 61 10.53 14.26 -1.42
N TYR A 62 11.82 14.43 -1.70
CA TYR A 62 12.87 14.41 -0.69
C TYR A 62 13.35 15.83 -0.42
N VAL A 63 13.25 16.26 0.83
CA VAL A 63 13.67 17.58 1.29
C VAL A 63 14.76 17.38 2.33
N GLY A 64 15.95 17.92 2.09
CA GLY A 64 17.01 17.94 3.10
C GLY A 64 16.61 18.88 4.24
N ILE A 65 16.59 18.37 5.48
CA ILE A 65 16.40 19.22 6.67
C ILE A 65 17.76 19.69 7.17
N ASP A 66 18.71 18.76 7.31
CA ASP A 66 20.06 19.04 7.79
C ASP A 66 21.11 18.05 7.21
N GLU A 67 22.32 18.06 7.78
CA GLU A 67 23.42 17.20 7.37
C GLU A 67 23.17 15.71 7.61
N HIS A 68 22.29 15.37 8.54
CA HIS A 68 22.00 14.00 8.97
C HIS A 68 20.54 13.56 8.79
N ASN A 69 19.64 14.46 8.39
CA ASN A 69 18.20 14.22 8.31
C ASN A 69 17.63 14.64 6.96
N VAL A 70 16.78 13.79 6.41
CA VAL A 70 16.03 14.02 5.17
C VAL A 70 14.55 13.78 5.45
N LEU A 71 13.69 14.69 5.02
CA LEU A 71 12.25 14.51 5.02
C LEU A 71 11.83 13.89 3.68
N ARG A 72 11.12 12.78 3.73
CA ARG A 72 10.39 12.21 2.61
C ARG A 72 8.92 12.57 2.77
N LEU A 73 8.46 13.51 1.96
CA LEU A 73 7.07 13.87 1.83
C LEU A 73 6.40 12.94 0.81
N ARG A 74 5.32 12.28 1.23
CA ARG A 74 4.45 11.47 0.39
C ARG A 74 3.12 12.18 0.22
N THR A 75 2.81 12.64 -0.99
CA THR A 75 1.53 13.32 -1.28
C THR A 75 0.70 12.44 -2.18
N LEU A 76 -0.55 12.18 -1.82
CA LEU A 76 -1.49 11.42 -2.65
C LEU A 76 -1.70 12.14 -3.98
N MET A 77 -1.43 11.43 -5.08
CA MET A 77 -1.68 11.91 -6.44
C MET A 77 -2.93 11.28 -7.03
N VAL A 78 -3.09 9.96 -6.85
CA VAL A 78 -4.26 9.23 -7.35
C VAL A 78 -4.89 8.47 -6.18
N PRO A 79 -6.16 8.74 -5.85
CA PRO A 79 -6.84 8.06 -4.76
C PRO A 79 -7.03 6.57 -5.08
N PRO A 80 -7.10 5.70 -4.05
CA PRO A 80 -7.34 4.28 -4.25
C PRO A 80 -8.63 4.01 -5.03
N ASP A 81 -9.69 4.78 -4.78
CA ASP A 81 -10.96 4.60 -5.45
C ASP A 81 -10.82 4.68 -6.97
N GLU A 82 -10.03 5.62 -7.51
CA GLU A 82 -9.83 5.71 -8.97
C GLU A 82 -9.01 4.55 -9.55
N LEU A 83 -8.13 3.93 -8.75
CA LEU A 83 -7.28 2.82 -9.19
C LEU A 83 -7.99 1.47 -9.16
N TRP A 84 -8.87 1.30 -8.16
CA TRP A 84 -9.52 0.04 -7.87
C TRP A 84 -11.01 0.03 -8.24
N SER A 85 -11.58 1.18 -8.65
CA SER A 85 -12.93 1.25 -9.22
C SER A 85 -12.96 0.64 -10.61
N GLN A 86 -13.42 -0.61 -10.66
CA GLN A 86 -13.96 -1.32 -11.82
C GLN A 86 -12.97 -2.01 -12.77
N LYS A 87 -12.81 -3.33 -12.53
CA LYS A 87 -12.88 -4.33 -13.60
C LYS A 87 -14.06 -5.28 -13.33
N THR A 88 -15.29 -4.78 -13.48
CA THR A 88 -16.47 -5.64 -13.67
C THR A 88 -17.53 -4.93 -14.50
N SER A 89 -17.20 -4.58 -15.75
CA SER A 89 -18.17 -4.49 -16.86
C SER A 89 -17.49 -3.95 -18.14
N GLU A 90 -17.67 -4.70 -19.23
CA GLU A 90 -17.65 -4.26 -20.64
C GLU A 90 -16.31 -4.19 -21.40
N GLN A 91 -15.99 -5.30 -22.08
CA GLN A 91 -15.66 -5.25 -23.50
C GLN A 91 -16.57 -6.24 -24.24
N ASN A 92 -17.76 -5.77 -24.61
CA ASN A 92 -18.44 -6.23 -25.82
C ASN A 92 -18.63 -5.00 -26.73
N THR A 93 -18.43 -5.24 -28.02
CA THR A 93 -18.59 -4.32 -29.16
C THR A 93 -17.47 -3.29 -29.36
N GLN A 94 -16.54 -3.64 -30.24
CA GLN A 94 -16.41 -2.93 -31.50
C GLN A 94 -15.72 -3.82 -32.54
N ASP A 95 -16.52 -4.19 -33.54
CA ASP A 95 -16.05 -4.47 -34.89
C ASP A 95 -15.02 -3.42 -35.33
N ILE A 96 -13.93 -3.88 -35.94
CA ILE A 96 -13.27 -3.34 -37.15
C ILE A 96 -12.08 -4.26 -37.40
N GLU A 97 -12.23 -5.14 -38.38
CA GLU A 97 -11.10 -5.74 -39.09
C GLU A 97 -10.31 -4.61 -39.79
N PRO A 98 -8.97 -4.68 -39.80
CA PRO A 98 -8.40 -5.11 -41.07
C PRO A 98 -7.17 -6.01 -40.93
N SER A 99 -7.22 -7.08 -41.74
CA SER A 99 -6.11 -7.77 -42.35
C SER A 99 -4.87 -6.88 -42.60
N GLN A 100 -3.71 -7.35 -42.15
CA GLN A 100 -2.40 -6.86 -42.59
C GLN A 100 -1.64 -8.03 -43.23
N GLY A 101 -1.89 -8.21 -44.53
CA GLY A 101 -1.06 -9.00 -45.42
C GLY A 101 -0.11 -8.09 -46.22
N GLN A 102 1.19 -8.31 -46.01
CA GLN A 102 2.27 -8.25 -47.01
C GLN A 102 2.58 -6.99 -47.84
N SER A 103 3.87 -6.65 -47.77
CA SER A 103 4.82 -6.59 -48.91
C SER A 103 4.96 -5.28 -49.69
N SER A 104 6.12 -4.66 -49.44
CA SER A 104 7.17 -4.26 -50.40
C SER A 104 6.91 -3.18 -51.46
N LYS A 105 8.01 -2.45 -51.71
CA LYS A 105 8.40 -1.65 -52.89
C LYS A 105 7.90 -0.21 -52.91
N GLU A 106 8.83 0.76 -52.89
CA GLU A 106 9.48 1.38 -54.08
C GLU A 106 8.53 2.51 -54.54
N GLU A 107 8.86 3.80 -54.53
CA GLU A 107 9.75 4.57 -55.41
C GLU A 107 9.35 6.05 -55.08
N GLU A 108 10.26 6.94 -54.70
CA GLU A 108 10.93 7.91 -55.58
C GLU A 108 10.16 9.24 -55.85
N GLU A 109 10.93 10.32 -55.77
CA GLU A 109 10.76 11.70 -56.30
C GLU A 109 9.54 12.57 -55.91
N LYS A 110 9.73 13.69 -55.19
CA LYS A 110 10.35 14.99 -55.58
C LYS A 110 9.42 15.88 -56.42
N LYS A 111 8.80 16.87 -55.78
CA LYS A 111 8.87 18.30 -56.17
C LYS A 111 8.29 19.22 -55.12
#